data_AF-A0A4Q1D893-F1
#
_entry.id   AF-A0A4Q1D893-F1
#
_cell.length_a   1.000
_cell.length_b   1.000
_cell.length_c   1.000
_cell.angle_alpha   90.00
_cell.angle_beta   90.00
_cell.angle_gamma   90.00
#
_symmetry.space_group_name_H-M   'P 1'
#
loop_
_entity.id
_entity.type
_entity.pdbx_description
1 polymer ?
#
loop_
_entity_poly.entity_id
_entity_poly.type
_entity_poly.pdbx_seq_one_letter_code
_entity_poly.pdbx_strand_id
1 'polypeptide(L)'
;MLQTREEWRRTAESVLPPEERYSDRNRMITARYAGWYLENPGILKWAGMAAFASRQVGLAILAAELMMAPERQSGDDNPLLALHRFGADRLMLADFEEIRTGNNNIYRDIAWAHAAYVGGGMAELEACAAEREDDLLVEGFGMIDRGRELLRRNQNDREAERLIWEGNIFLLRHEQVDVLQPVFDRLSPGGRVLASFGSELDFSGSPIPDSRYRASFSSFQGYVETFAGAKSVANPTDRWQWVEQCVIPSWKAADRQMGREWSGKSEMQKMANVQQAMA
;
A
#
# COMPACT_ATOMS: atom_id res chain seq x y z
N MET A 1 3.27 27.34 -16.80
CA MET A 1 3.95 26.34 -17.65
C MET A 1 3.67 25.01 -16.99
N LEU A 2 3.16 24.02 -17.71
CA LEU A 2 2.90 22.69 -17.16
C LEU A 2 4.22 22.01 -16.85
N GLN A 3 4.29 21.28 -15.76
CA GLN A 3 5.48 20.49 -15.40
C GLN A 3 5.49 19.17 -16.19
N THR A 4 6.69 18.65 -16.41
CA THR A 4 6.90 17.35 -17.04
C THR A 4 6.72 16.22 -16.02
N ARG A 5 6.44 15.00 -16.52
CA ARG A 5 6.36 13.79 -15.68
C ARG A 5 7.61 13.59 -14.83
N GLU A 6 8.78 13.88 -15.38
CA GLU A 6 10.07 13.73 -14.69
C GLU A 6 10.23 14.75 -13.55
N GLU A 7 9.71 15.97 -13.71
CA GLU A 7 9.69 16.97 -12.63
C GLU A 7 8.76 16.55 -11.49
N TRP A 8 7.57 16.00 -11.80
CA TRP A 8 6.66 15.45 -10.79
C TRP A 8 7.24 14.22 -10.10
N ARG A 9 7.88 13.31 -10.85
CA ARG A 9 8.59 12.14 -10.29
C ARG A 9 9.70 12.59 -9.35
N ARG A 10 10.56 13.52 -9.79
CA ARG A 10 11.62 14.08 -8.95
C ARG A 10 11.06 14.74 -7.69
N THR A 11 9.96 15.47 -7.81
CA THR A 11 9.27 16.07 -6.67
C THR A 11 8.81 14.99 -5.68
N ALA A 12 8.13 13.96 -6.17
CA ALA A 12 7.65 12.85 -5.34
C ALA A 12 8.78 12.03 -4.70
N GLU A 13 9.92 11.88 -5.37
CA GLU A 13 11.08 11.12 -4.90
C GLU A 13 12.04 11.92 -4.02
N SER A 14 12.09 13.25 -4.16
CA SER A 14 13.05 14.13 -3.45
C SER A 14 13.01 14.01 -1.92
N VAL A 15 11.87 13.58 -1.39
CA VAL A 15 11.63 13.39 0.05
C VAL A 15 12.02 12.00 0.54
N LEU A 16 12.23 11.04 -0.36
CA LEU A 16 12.52 9.66 0.00
C LEU A 16 14.02 9.46 0.32
N PRO A 17 14.35 8.80 1.43
CA PRO A 17 15.68 8.25 1.66
C PRO A 17 16.16 7.35 0.51
N PRO A 18 17.48 7.16 0.31
CA PRO A 18 18.03 6.21 -0.66
C PRO A 18 17.44 4.79 -0.51
N GLU A 19 17.47 4.02 -1.59
CA GLU A 19 16.82 2.70 -1.65
C GLU A 19 17.46 1.66 -0.73
N GLU A 20 18.69 1.88 -0.28
CA GLU A 20 19.42 1.05 0.67
C GLU A 20 18.97 1.26 2.12
N ARG A 21 18.28 2.36 2.41
CA ARG A 21 17.70 2.65 3.74
C ARG A 21 16.27 2.12 3.82
N TYR A 22 16.11 0.80 3.79
CA TYR A 22 14.83 0.11 3.59
C TYR A 22 13.72 0.58 4.54
N SER A 23 13.94 0.45 5.85
CA SER A 23 12.97 0.84 6.88
C SER A 23 12.62 2.33 6.80
N ASP A 24 13.61 3.20 6.61
CA ASP A 24 13.40 4.66 6.56
C ASP A 24 12.66 5.08 5.27
N ARG A 25 13.02 4.48 4.13
CA ARG A 25 12.37 4.75 2.85
C ARG A 25 10.91 4.29 2.89
N ASN A 26 10.63 3.09 3.40
CA ASN A 26 9.25 2.61 3.55
C ASN A 26 8.44 3.52 4.47
N ARG A 27 9.01 3.96 5.61
CA ARG A 27 8.35 4.91 6.51
C ARG A 27 8.01 6.22 5.80
N MET A 28 8.91 6.75 4.97
CA MET A 28 8.61 7.95 4.20
C MET A 28 7.54 7.72 3.13
N ILE A 29 7.57 6.60 2.40
CA ILE A 29 6.49 6.22 1.47
C ILE A 29 5.14 6.16 2.19
N THR A 30 5.08 5.49 3.33
CA THR A 30 3.88 5.44 4.19
C THR A 30 3.42 6.84 4.59
N ALA A 31 4.35 7.71 5.00
CA ALA A 31 4.05 9.08 5.40
C ALA A 31 3.48 9.92 4.24
N ARG A 32 3.96 9.72 3.00
CA ARG A 32 3.47 10.41 1.81
C ARG A 32 2.04 10.03 1.49
N TYR A 33 1.73 8.74 1.49
CA TYR A 33 0.36 8.26 1.31
C TYR A 33 -0.58 8.80 2.40
N ALA A 34 -0.16 8.74 3.66
CA ALA A 34 -0.92 9.27 4.78
C ALA A 34 -1.16 10.78 4.66
N GLY A 35 -0.14 11.54 4.27
CA GLY A 35 -0.23 12.99 4.06
C GLY A 35 -1.24 13.36 2.97
N TRP A 36 -1.13 12.76 1.78
CA TRP A 36 -2.09 12.99 0.69
C TRP A 36 -3.53 12.70 1.10
N TYR A 37 -3.75 11.59 1.81
CA TYR A 37 -5.08 11.28 2.32
C TYR A 37 -5.56 12.28 3.37
N LEU A 38 -4.72 12.70 4.33
CA LEU A 38 -5.12 13.65 5.36
C LEU A 38 -5.41 15.05 4.82
N GLU A 39 -4.71 15.47 3.76
CA GLU A 39 -4.96 16.73 3.06
C GLU A 39 -6.26 16.68 2.24
N ASN A 40 -6.58 15.51 1.68
CA ASN A 40 -7.70 15.33 0.76
C ASN A 40 -8.56 14.10 1.09
N PRO A 41 -9.07 13.96 2.33
CA PRO A 41 -9.68 12.70 2.81
C PRO A 41 -10.99 12.39 2.10
N GLY A 42 -11.67 13.42 1.58
CA GLY A 42 -12.90 13.26 0.82
C GLY A 42 -12.72 12.54 -0.52
N ILE A 43 -11.51 12.59 -1.11
CA ILE A 43 -11.32 12.20 -2.52
C ILE A 43 -10.18 11.20 -2.77
N LEU A 44 -9.13 11.15 -1.94
CA LEU A 44 -7.96 10.27 -2.15
C LEU A 44 -8.02 8.97 -1.33
N LYS A 45 -9.08 8.18 -1.49
CA LYS A 45 -9.32 6.95 -0.72
C LYS A 45 -8.23 5.89 -0.91
N TRP A 46 -7.66 5.80 -2.11
CA TRP A 46 -6.55 4.91 -2.44
C TRP A 46 -5.33 5.22 -1.56
N ALA A 47 -4.96 6.49 -1.42
CA ALA A 47 -3.80 6.89 -0.63
C ALA A 47 -3.96 6.50 0.86
N GLY A 48 -5.19 6.58 1.39
CA GLY A 48 -5.47 6.11 2.74
C GLY A 48 -5.26 4.61 2.91
N MET A 49 -5.74 3.78 1.97
CA MET A 49 -5.49 2.34 1.99
C MET A 49 -4.01 2.01 1.82
N ALA A 50 -3.34 2.68 0.88
CA ALA A 50 -1.92 2.50 0.58
C ALA A 50 -1.03 2.84 1.78
N ALA A 51 -1.39 3.83 2.61
CA ALA A 51 -0.66 4.14 3.84
C ALA A 51 -0.67 2.95 4.83
N PHE A 52 -1.83 2.36 5.08
CA PHE A 52 -1.94 1.21 5.98
C PHE A 52 -1.25 -0.04 5.40
N ALA A 53 -1.37 -0.28 4.10
CA ALA A 53 -0.67 -1.38 3.42
C ALA A 53 0.85 -1.21 3.47
N SER A 54 1.36 -0.01 3.18
CA SER A 54 2.79 0.29 3.27
C SER A 54 3.32 0.20 4.70
N ARG A 55 2.51 0.55 5.71
CA ARG A 55 2.85 0.33 7.12
C ARG A 55 3.05 -1.16 7.43
N GLN A 56 2.16 -2.02 6.94
CA GLN A 56 2.27 -3.48 7.12
C GLN A 56 3.55 -4.02 6.47
N VAL A 57 3.90 -3.54 5.27
CA VAL A 57 5.20 -3.84 4.64
C VAL A 57 6.37 -3.39 5.52
N GLY A 58 6.27 -2.22 6.15
CA GLY A 58 7.29 -1.71 7.07
C GLY A 58 7.51 -2.60 8.29
N LEU A 59 6.45 -3.18 8.85
CA LEU A 59 6.55 -4.16 9.94
C LEU A 59 7.26 -5.44 9.48
N ALA A 60 6.97 -5.91 8.26
CA ALA A 60 7.66 -7.07 7.68
C ALA A 60 9.15 -6.80 7.44
N ILE A 61 9.50 -5.62 6.92
CA ILE A 61 10.90 -5.19 6.75
C ILE A 61 11.63 -5.14 8.09
N LEU A 62 11.03 -4.54 9.12
CA LEU A 62 11.62 -4.49 10.46
C LEU A 62 11.83 -5.90 11.05
N ALA A 63 10.85 -6.79 10.87
CA ALA A 63 10.98 -8.18 11.32
C ALA A 63 12.13 -8.89 10.59
N ALA A 64 12.29 -8.68 9.28
CA ALA A 64 13.40 -9.21 8.51
C ALA A 64 14.75 -8.65 9.00
N GLU A 65 14.86 -7.33 9.22
CA GLU A 65 16.07 -6.70 9.76
C GLU A 65 16.47 -7.28 11.14
N LEU A 66 15.49 -7.54 12.01
CA LEU A 66 15.72 -8.15 13.32
C LEU A 66 16.17 -9.62 13.23
N MET A 67 15.61 -10.40 12.31
CA MET A 67 16.03 -11.78 12.06
C MET A 67 17.44 -11.87 11.47
N MET A 68 17.89 -10.81 10.78
CA MET A 68 19.21 -10.72 10.16
C MET A 68 20.27 -10.08 11.06
N ALA A 69 19.87 -9.56 12.22
CA ALA A 69 20.84 -9.04 13.18
C ALA A 69 21.76 -10.20 13.61
N PRO A 70 23.09 -10.02 13.56
CA PRO A 70 24.03 -11.10 13.84
C PRO A 70 23.73 -11.71 15.21
N GLU A 71 23.39 -12.99 15.22
CA GLU A 71 23.18 -13.73 16.46
C GLU A 71 24.47 -13.66 17.29
N ARG A 72 24.32 -13.32 18.58
CA ARG A 72 25.35 -13.66 19.56
C ARG A 72 25.45 -15.18 19.57
N GLN A 73 26.56 -15.69 19.03
CA GLN A 73 26.96 -17.11 18.94
C GLN A 73 26.19 -17.99 19.93
N SER A 74 25.18 -18.69 19.42
CA SER A 74 24.54 -19.80 20.13
C SER A 74 24.80 -21.06 19.31
N GLY A 75 25.59 -21.96 19.90
CA GLY A 75 26.16 -23.13 19.24
C GLY A 75 25.14 -24.20 18.90
N ASP A 76 24.76 -24.30 17.62
CA ASP A 76 24.16 -25.50 17.05
C ASP A 76 25.22 -26.23 16.20
N ASP A 77 25.80 -27.30 16.76
CA ASP A 77 26.88 -28.10 16.16
C ASP A 77 26.44 -29.03 15.01
N ASN A 78 25.21 -28.88 14.48
CA ASN A 78 24.71 -29.74 13.39
C ASN A 78 24.86 -29.05 12.02
N PRO A 79 25.83 -29.45 11.18
CA PRO A 79 26.13 -28.79 9.91
C PRO A 79 25.00 -28.93 8.87
N LEU A 80 24.22 -30.01 8.89
CA LEU A 80 23.08 -30.17 7.97
C LEU A 80 21.92 -29.26 8.34
N LEU A 81 21.64 -29.10 9.64
CA LEU A 81 20.63 -28.18 10.13
C LEU A 81 21.04 -26.72 9.89
N ALA A 82 22.32 -26.40 10.08
CA ALA A 82 22.89 -25.09 9.76
C ALA A 82 22.77 -24.76 8.27
N LEU A 83 23.07 -25.71 7.38
CA LEU A 83 22.91 -25.53 5.93
C LEU A 83 21.45 -25.36 5.52
N HIS A 84 20.53 -26.13 6.11
CA HIS A 84 19.09 -26.01 5.85
C HIS A 84 18.55 -24.65 6.32
N ARG A 85 18.90 -24.20 7.53
CA ARG A 85 18.55 -22.86 8.04
C ARG A 85 19.11 -21.78 7.13
N PHE A 86 20.41 -21.83 6.81
CA PHE A 86 21.04 -20.88 5.90
C PHE A 86 20.34 -20.80 4.54
N GLY A 87 19.92 -21.94 3.97
CA GLY A 87 19.16 -21.97 2.73
C GLY A 87 17.76 -21.37 2.86
N ALA A 88 17.03 -21.70 3.93
CA ALA A 88 15.70 -21.17 4.22
C ALA A 88 15.73 -19.66 4.48
N ASP A 89 16.68 -19.19 5.29
CA ASP A 89 16.87 -17.77 5.62
C ASP A 89 17.17 -16.96 4.35
N ARG A 90 18.01 -17.51 3.46
CA ARG A 90 18.35 -16.86 2.18
C ARG A 90 17.18 -16.82 1.20
N LEU A 91 16.32 -17.83 1.20
CA LEU A 91 15.10 -17.83 0.39
C LEU A 91 14.08 -16.82 0.92
N MET A 92 13.86 -16.79 2.24
CA MET A 92 12.97 -15.82 2.88
C MET A 92 13.47 -14.38 2.69
N LEU A 93 14.79 -14.16 2.74
CA LEU A 93 15.41 -12.88 2.39
C LEU A 93 15.06 -12.42 0.97
N ALA A 94 15.20 -13.30 -0.01
CA ALA A 94 14.85 -12.97 -1.39
C ALA A 94 13.36 -12.58 -1.51
N ASP A 95 12.48 -13.29 -0.82
CA ASP A 95 11.05 -12.96 -0.79
C ASP A 95 10.77 -11.61 -0.11
N PHE A 96 11.48 -11.26 0.98
CA PHE A 96 11.36 -9.94 1.60
C PHE A 96 11.86 -8.81 0.70
N GLU A 97 12.95 -9.03 -0.02
CA GLU A 97 13.47 -8.08 -1.00
C GLU A 97 12.49 -7.84 -2.16
N GLU A 98 11.76 -8.87 -2.59
CA GLU A 98 10.69 -8.73 -3.57
C GLU A 98 9.53 -7.89 -3.01
N ILE A 99 9.08 -8.14 -1.78
CA ILE A 99 8.03 -7.33 -1.14
C ILE A 99 8.46 -5.86 -1.02
N ARG A 100 9.72 -5.60 -0.63
CA ARG A 100 10.30 -4.25 -0.59
C ARG A 100 10.29 -3.60 -1.96
N THR A 101 10.70 -4.35 -2.99
CA THR A 101 10.70 -3.89 -4.38
C THR A 101 9.28 -3.55 -4.83
N GLY A 102 8.29 -4.34 -4.45
CA GLY A 102 6.88 -4.08 -4.75
C GLY A 102 6.38 -2.75 -4.20
N ASN A 103 6.66 -2.41 -2.94
CA ASN A 103 6.22 -1.12 -2.39
C ASN A 103 6.91 0.08 -3.08
N ASN A 104 8.17 -0.06 -3.49
CA ASN A 104 8.86 0.96 -4.29
C ASN A 104 8.27 1.08 -5.70
N ASN A 105 7.94 -0.03 -6.34
CA ASN A 105 7.35 -0.03 -7.68
C ASN A 105 5.99 0.66 -7.68
N ILE A 106 5.13 0.38 -6.70
CA ILE A 106 3.85 1.11 -6.54
C ILE A 106 4.10 2.60 -6.38
N TYR A 107 5.04 3.00 -5.53
CA TYR A 107 5.32 4.42 -5.34
C TYR A 107 5.81 5.07 -6.64
N ARG A 108 6.77 4.47 -7.35
CA ARG A 108 7.26 5.02 -8.63
C ARG A 108 6.16 5.10 -9.70
N ASP A 109 5.23 4.16 -9.68
CA ASP A 109 4.11 4.08 -10.61
C ASP A 109 3.12 5.23 -10.42
N ILE A 110 2.67 5.49 -9.19
CA ILE A 110 1.51 6.36 -8.95
C ILE A 110 1.80 7.64 -8.16
N ALA A 111 2.96 7.76 -7.50
CA ALA A 111 3.28 8.92 -6.65
C ALA A 111 3.38 10.23 -7.44
N TRP A 112 3.95 10.18 -8.65
CA TRP A 112 4.04 11.36 -9.52
C TRP A 112 2.64 11.84 -9.93
N ALA A 113 1.70 10.92 -10.18
CA ALA A 113 0.33 11.25 -10.56
C ALA A 113 -0.44 11.89 -9.40
N HIS A 114 -0.26 11.37 -8.17
CA HIS A 114 -0.77 12.04 -6.97
C HIS A 114 -0.19 13.44 -6.80
N ALA A 115 1.12 13.61 -6.97
CA ALA A 115 1.79 14.91 -6.85
C ALA A 115 1.28 15.91 -7.90
N ALA A 116 1.14 15.48 -9.16
CA ALA A 116 0.61 16.30 -10.24
C ALA A 116 -0.86 16.69 -10.00
N TYR A 117 -1.71 15.72 -9.63
CA TYR A 117 -3.13 15.98 -9.37
C TYR A 117 -3.34 16.91 -8.18
N VAL A 118 -2.63 16.70 -7.07
CA VAL A 118 -2.74 17.56 -5.88
C VAL A 118 -2.12 18.94 -6.14
N GLY A 119 -0.99 19.00 -6.84
CA GLY A 119 -0.23 20.23 -7.07
C GLY A 119 -0.79 21.14 -8.16
N GLY A 120 -1.41 20.58 -9.20
CA GLY A 120 -1.97 21.38 -10.31
C GLY A 120 -3.18 20.75 -11.03
N GLY A 121 -3.79 19.71 -10.47
CA GLY A 121 -5.04 19.15 -10.96
C GLY A 121 -4.91 18.27 -12.19
N MET A 122 -6.06 17.99 -12.83
CA MET A 122 -6.13 17.11 -14.00
C MET A 122 -5.27 17.59 -15.17
N ALA A 123 -5.15 18.90 -15.39
CA ALA A 123 -4.38 19.43 -16.52
C ALA A 123 -2.88 19.07 -16.44
N GLU A 124 -2.28 19.09 -15.23
CA GLU A 124 -0.89 18.65 -15.03
C GLU A 124 -0.74 17.14 -15.24
N LEU A 125 -1.70 16.36 -14.74
CA LEU A 125 -1.67 14.90 -14.86
C LEU A 125 -1.83 14.46 -16.33
N GLU A 126 -2.81 15.01 -17.05
CA GLU A 126 -3.06 14.72 -18.47
C GLU A 126 -1.87 15.09 -19.35
N ALA A 127 -1.19 16.21 -19.05
CA ALA A 127 0.00 16.61 -19.79
C ALA A 127 1.21 15.70 -19.57
N CYS A 128 1.21 14.92 -18.49
CA CYS A 128 2.25 13.95 -18.16
C CYS A 128 1.96 12.54 -18.68
N ALA A 129 0.71 12.25 -19.06
CA ALA A 129 0.32 10.96 -19.60
C ALA A 129 0.89 10.80 -21.02
N ALA A 130 1.80 9.83 -21.17
CA ALA A 130 2.50 9.57 -22.43
C ALA A 130 2.34 8.13 -22.91
N GLU A 131 2.06 7.21 -21.98
CA GLU A 131 1.95 5.78 -22.23
C GLU A 131 0.52 5.30 -21.99
N ARG A 132 0.14 4.17 -22.61
CA ARG A 132 -1.20 3.58 -22.47
C ARG A 132 -1.53 3.20 -21.02
N GLU A 133 -0.52 2.86 -20.22
CA GLU A 133 -0.70 2.55 -18.80
C GLU A 133 -1.08 3.83 -18.01
N ASP A 134 -0.62 5.00 -18.46
CA ASP A 134 -0.99 6.28 -17.86
C ASP A 134 -2.48 6.62 -18.10
N ASP A 135 -3.11 6.08 -19.16
CA ASP A 135 -4.55 6.29 -19.42
C ASP A 135 -5.40 5.80 -18.23
N LEU A 136 -4.96 4.74 -17.55
CA LEU A 136 -5.67 4.22 -16.38
C LEU A 136 -5.58 5.16 -15.19
N LEU A 137 -4.42 5.81 -15.02
CA LEU A 137 -4.22 6.83 -14.00
C LEU A 137 -5.08 8.06 -14.32
N VAL A 138 -5.04 8.54 -15.57
CA VAL A 138 -5.88 9.67 -16.03
C VAL A 138 -7.35 9.38 -15.82
N GLU A 139 -7.82 8.18 -16.16
CA GLU A 139 -9.22 7.79 -15.99
C GLU A 139 -9.62 7.75 -14.51
N GLY A 140 -8.83 7.07 -13.68
CA GLY A 140 -9.08 6.96 -12.24
C GLY A 140 -9.13 8.33 -11.55
N PHE A 141 -8.12 9.17 -11.78
CA PHE A 141 -8.11 10.54 -11.25
C PHE A 141 -9.20 11.42 -11.87
N GLY A 142 -9.55 11.24 -13.14
CA GLY A 142 -10.64 11.95 -13.80
C GLY A 142 -12.02 11.60 -13.24
N MET A 143 -12.25 10.36 -12.80
CA MET A 143 -13.45 9.99 -12.03
C MET A 143 -13.48 10.72 -10.67
N ILE A 144 -12.35 10.71 -9.96
CA ILE A 144 -12.21 11.40 -8.67
C ILE A 144 -12.48 12.90 -8.82
N ASP A 145 -11.93 13.54 -9.85
CA ASP A 145 -12.06 14.98 -10.08
C ASP A 145 -13.49 15.38 -10.47
N ARG A 146 -14.16 14.60 -11.31
CA ARG A 146 -15.59 14.78 -11.62
C ARG A 146 -16.45 14.68 -10.37
N GLY A 147 -16.21 13.67 -9.52
CA GLY A 147 -16.90 13.55 -8.25
C GLY A 147 -16.62 14.72 -7.31
N ARG A 148 -15.38 15.18 -7.21
CA ARG A 148 -15.00 16.38 -6.45
C ARG A 148 -15.76 17.62 -6.92
N GLU A 149 -15.89 17.83 -8.22
CA GLU A 149 -16.62 18.96 -8.80
C GLU A 149 -18.13 18.89 -8.50
N LEU A 150 -18.72 17.70 -8.54
CA LEU A 150 -20.11 17.51 -8.11
C LEU A 150 -20.30 17.82 -6.62
N LEU A 151 -19.38 17.40 -5.75
CA LEU A 151 -19.43 17.72 -4.31
C LEU A 151 -19.34 19.22 -4.02
N ARG A 152 -18.61 20.00 -4.85
CA ARG A 152 -18.58 21.47 -4.73
C ARG A 152 -19.94 22.10 -4.98
N ARG A 153 -20.76 21.50 -5.84
CA ARG A 153 -22.11 21.97 -6.19
C ARG A 153 -23.15 21.47 -5.20
N ASN A 154 -23.01 20.22 -4.75
CA ASN A 154 -23.89 19.59 -3.79
C ASN A 154 -23.10 18.62 -2.90
N GLN A 155 -22.91 18.99 -1.63
CA GLN A 155 -22.10 18.22 -0.68
C GLN A 155 -22.65 16.81 -0.38
N ASN A 156 -23.92 16.54 -0.66
CA ASN A 156 -24.57 15.24 -0.41
C ASN A 156 -24.88 14.48 -1.70
N ASP A 157 -24.15 14.78 -2.78
CA ASP A 157 -24.35 14.14 -4.06
C ASP A 157 -23.87 12.68 -4.05
N ARG A 158 -24.81 11.74 -4.23
CA ARG A 158 -24.52 10.30 -4.22
C ARG A 158 -23.71 9.87 -5.45
N GLU A 159 -23.93 10.52 -6.59
CA GLU A 159 -23.17 10.24 -7.81
C GLU A 159 -21.73 10.70 -7.63
N ALA A 160 -21.52 11.82 -6.94
CA ALA A 160 -20.20 12.29 -6.59
C ALA A 160 -19.44 11.30 -5.70
N GLU A 161 -20.06 10.80 -4.63
CA GLU A 161 -19.47 9.77 -3.77
C GLU A 161 -19.15 8.49 -4.55
N ARG A 162 -20.05 8.07 -5.45
CA ARG A 162 -19.86 6.91 -6.32
C ARG A 162 -18.64 7.08 -7.22
N LEU A 163 -18.54 8.18 -7.94
CA LEU A 163 -17.42 8.48 -8.85
C LEU A 163 -16.07 8.52 -8.11
N ILE A 164 -16.03 9.12 -6.92
CA ILE A 164 -14.83 9.15 -6.09
C ILE A 164 -14.39 7.72 -5.73
N TRP A 165 -15.32 6.91 -5.22
CA TRP A 165 -14.98 5.54 -4.82
C TRP A 165 -14.58 4.68 -6.03
N GLU A 166 -15.32 4.76 -7.14
CA GLU A 166 -15.00 4.00 -8.34
C GLU A 166 -13.63 4.40 -8.90
N GLY A 167 -13.31 5.70 -8.96
CA GLY A 167 -11.99 6.15 -9.41
C GLY A 167 -10.85 5.62 -8.53
N ASN A 168 -11.00 5.64 -7.20
CA ASN A 168 -9.99 5.09 -6.30
C ASN A 168 -9.88 3.55 -6.40
N ILE A 169 -11.00 2.85 -6.60
CA ILE A 169 -11.00 1.40 -6.81
C ILE A 169 -10.35 1.05 -8.17
N PHE A 170 -10.53 1.90 -9.17
CA PHE A 170 -9.90 1.75 -10.48
C PHE A 170 -8.38 1.86 -10.37
N LEU A 171 -7.88 2.89 -9.68
CA LEU A 171 -6.46 3.02 -9.35
C LEU A 171 -5.93 1.82 -8.55
N LEU A 172 -6.69 1.36 -7.54
CA LEU A 172 -6.33 0.18 -6.74
C LEU A 172 -6.23 -1.07 -7.62
N ARG A 173 -7.13 -1.24 -8.59
CA ARG A 173 -7.12 -2.41 -9.46
C ARG A 173 -5.90 -2.42 -10.37
N HIS A 174 -5.54 -1.27 -10.94
CA HIS A 174 -4.30 -1.12 -11.70
C HIS A 174 -3.07 -1.52 -10.87
N GLU A 175 -2.94 -0.97 -9.66
CA GLU A 175 -1.86 -1.34 -8.73
C GLU A 175 -1.82 -2.86 -8.47
N GLN A 176 -2.99 -3.44 -8.15
CA GLN A 176 -3.07 -4.84 -7.76
C GLN A 176 -2.81 -5.80 -8.93
N VAL A 177 -3.21 -5.46 -10.15
CA VAL A 177 -3.10 -6.36 -11.31
C VAL A 177 -1.80 -6.14 -12.08
N ASP A 178 -1.44 -4.89 -12.35
CA ASP A 178 -0.38 -4.55 -13.29
C ASP A 178 0.97 -4.34 -12.56
N VAL A 179 0.95 -3.71 -11.38
CA VAL A 179 2.17 -3.35 -10.66
C VAL A 179 2.62 -4.44 -9.68
N LEU A 180 1.68 -5.00 -8.92
CA LEU A 180 2.00 -5.97 -7.86
C LEU A 180 2.13 -7.40 -8.35
N GLN A 181 1.40 -7.82 -9.38
CA GLN A 181 1.43 -9.22 -9.81
C GLN A 181 2.84 -9.71 -10.19
N PRO A 182 3.67 -8.94 -10.94
CA PRO A 182 5.04 -9.35 -11.24
C PRO A 182 5.90 -9.61 -9.99
N VAL A 183 5.63 -8.91 -8.89
CA VAL A 183 6.32 -9.11 -7.61
C VAL A 183 5.89 -10.43 -6.99
N PHE A 184 4.58 -10.67 -6.92
CA PHE A 184 4.03 -11.92 -6.39
C PHE A 184 4.45 -13.16 -7.19
N ASP A 185 4.62 -13.02 -8.50
CA ASP A 185 5.08 -14.11 -9.37
C ASP A 185 6.51 -14.55 -9.05
N ARG A 186 7.36 -13.63 -8.57
CA ARG A 186 8.76 -13.91 -8.18
C ARG A 186 8.90 -14.52 -6.79
N LEU A 187 7.86 -14.46 -5.94
CA LEU A 187 7.91 -15.07 -4.62
C LEU A 187 8.02 -16.59 -4.70
N SER A 188 8.86 -17.14 -3.84
CA SER A 188 8.96 -18.59 -3.61
C SER A 188 7.64 -19.16 -3.09
N PRO A 189 7.40 -20.48 -3.20
CA PRO A 189 6.20 -21.10 -2.62
C PRO A 189 6.01 -20.80 -1.13
N GLY A 190 7.10 -20.83 -0.35
CA GLY A 190 7.07 -20.46 1.07
C GLY A 190 6.78 -18.98 1.29
N GLY A 191 7.39 -18.11 0.48
CA GLY A 191 7.14 -16.67 0.47
C GLY A 191 5.68 -16.32 0.17
N ARG A 192 5.04 -17.03 -0.75
CA ARG A 192 3.61 -16.85 -1.06
C ARG A 192 2.71 -17.21 0.12
N VAL A 193 3.02 -18.29 0.84
CA VAL A 193 2.30 -18.64 2.08
C VAL A 193 2.51 -17.55 3.14
N LEU A 194 3.76 -17.15 3.39
CA LEU A 194 4.09 -16.11 4.36
C LEU A 194 3.39 -14.78 4.03
N ALA A 195 3.45 -14.35 2.76
CA ALA A 195 2.78 -13.14 2.29
C ALA A 195 1.26 -13.23 2.49
N SER A 196 0.65 -14.41 2.29
CA SER A 196 -0.79 -14.61 2.47
C SER A 196 -1.22 -14.50 3.94
N PHE A 197 -0.41 -15.00 4.88
CA PHE A 197 -0.64 -14.80 6.31
C PHE A 197 -0.29 -13.37 6.77
N GLY A 198 0.72 -12.75 6.17
CA GLY A 198 1.13 -11.38 6.46
C GLY A 198 0.21 -10.30 5.88
N SER A 199 -0.68 -10.67 4.96
CA SER A 199 -1.65 -9.77 4.31
C SER A 199 -2.80 -9.47 5.24
N GLU A 200 -2.52 -8.53 6.14
CA GLU A 200 -3.45 -8.04 7.14
C GLU A 200 -3.41 -6.51 7.19
N LEU A 201 -4.60 -5.91 7.22
CA LEU A 201 -4.79 -4.47 7.34
C LEU A 201 -5.72 -4.21 8.52
N ASP A 202 -5.25 -3.41 9.48
CA ASP A 202 -6.08 -2.90 10.56
C ASP A 202 -6.19 -1.38 10.43
N PHE A 203 -7.37 -0.93 10.05
CA PHE A 203 -7.67 0.48 9.88
C PHE A 203 -8.07 1.15 11.21
N SER A 204 -8.40 0.40 12.26
CA SER A 204 -8.99 0.93 13.50
C SER A 204 -8.12 1.96 14.23
N GLY A 205 -6.79 1.83 14.11
CA GLY A 205 -5.82 2.58 14.92
C GLY A 205 -5.93 2.33 16.43
N SER A 206 -6.64 1.28 16.83
CA SER A 206 -6.87 0.91 18.22
C SER A 206 -5.90 -0.21 18.63
N PRO A 207 -5.40 -0.21 19.87
CA PRO A 207 -4.65 -1.36 20.42
C PRO A 207 -5.50 -2.63 20.50
N ILE A 208 -6.84 -2.49 20.56
CA ILE A 208 -7.80 -3.59 20.52
C ILE A 208 -8.47 -3.54 19.14
N PRO A 209 -8.14 -4.47 18.23
CA PRO A 209 -8.66 -4.45 16.87
C PRO A 209 -10.18 -4.67 16.86
N ASP A 210 -10.91 -3.74 16.25
CA ASP A 210 -12.32 -3.94 15.90
C ASP A 210 -12.38 -4.66 14.55
N SER A 211 -13.02 -5.84 14.52
CA SER A 211 -13.10 -6.68 13.33
C SER A 211 -13.76 -5.97 12.13
N ARG A 212 -14.57 -4.93 12.37
CA ARG A 212 -15.19 -4.12 11.30
C ARG A 212 -14.17 -3.34 10.48
N TYR A 213 -13.01 -3.01 11.05
CA TYR A 213 -11.95 -2.23 10.42
C TYR A 213 -10.74 -3.08 10.05
N ARG A 214 -10.83 -4.41 10.19
CA ARG A 214 -9.74 -5.34 9.93
C ARG A 214 -10.04 -6.18 8.69
N ALA A 215 -9.04 -6.32 7.84
CA ALA A 215 -9.06 -7.24 6.71
C ALA A 215 -7.84 -8.16 6.80
N SER A 216 -8.07 -9.46 6.93
CA SER A 216 -7.02 -10.49 6.91
C SER A 216 -7.31 -11.49 5.81
N PHE A 217 -6.34 -11.71 4.93
CA PHE A 217 -6.50 -12.63 3.81
C PHE A 217 -6.72 -14.06 4.29
N SER A 218 -5.89 -14.56 5.22
CA SER A 218 -5.98 -15.93 5.73
C SER A 218 -7.27 -16.18 6.52
N SER A 219 -7.79 -15.17 7.24
CA SER A 219 -9.10 -15.31 7.90
C SER A 219 -10.25 -15.32 6.90
N PHE A 220 -10.13 -14.60 5.79
CA PHE A 220 -11.14 -14.51 4.74
C PHE A 220 -11.20 -15.78 3.85
N GLN A 221 -10.05 -16.27 3.40
CA GLN A 221 -9.96 -17.44 2.51
C GLN A 221 -9.94 -18.79 3.25
N GLY A 222 -9.63 -18.78 4.55
CA GLY A 222 -9.46 -19.98 5.36
C GLY A 222 -7.99 -20.32 5.61
N TYR A 223 -7.67 -20.65 6.87
CA TYR A 223 -6.29 -20.90 7.30
C TYR A 223 -5.71 -22.18 6.69
N VAL A 224 -6.53 -23.22 6.54
CA VAL A 224 -6.08 -24.52 5.99
C VAL A 224 -5.78 -24.38 4.51
N GLU A 225 -6.67 -23.72 3.78
CA GLU A 225 -6.55 -23.43 2.35
C GLU A 225 -5.33 -22.54 2.06
N THR A 226 -5.10 -21.55 2.92
CA THR A 226 -3.93 -20.67 2.83
C THR A 226 -2.63 -21.42 3.10
N PHE A 227 -2.60 -22.22 4.17
CA PHE A 227 -1.42 -23.01 4.53
C PHE A 227 -1.09 -24.08 3.48
N ALA A 228 -2.10 -24.72 2.91
CA ALA A 228 -1.94 -25.70 1.83
C ALA A 228 -1.56 -25.06 0.48
N GLY A 229 -1.56 -23.72 0.38
CA GLY A 229 -1.30 -22.98 -0.86
C GLY A 229 -2.44 -23.05 -1.89
N ALA A 230 -3.61 -23.60 -1.51
CA ALA A 230 -4.80 -23.66 -2.36
C ALA A 230 -5.44 -22.27 -2.56
N LYS A 231 -5.27 -21.39 -1.56
CA LYS A 231 -5.61 -19.97 -1.61
C LYS A 231 -4.38 -19.14 -1.32
N SER A 232 -4.12 -18.10 -2.11
CA SER A 232 -2.94 -17.27 -1.89
C SER A 232 -3.16 -15.82 -2.28
N VAL A 233 -2.63 -14.89 -1.49
CA VAL A 233 -2.62 -13.48 -1.85
C VAL A 233 -1.75 -13.23 -3.09
N ALA A 234 -0.84 -14.14 -3.44
CA ALA A 234 -0.07 -14.06 -4.68
C ALA A 234 -0.91 -14.44 -5.92
N ASN A 235 -2.05 -15.12 -5.73
CA ASN A 235 -2.99 -15.38 -6.82
C ASN A 235 -3.86 -14.13 -7.06
N PRO A 236 -3.91 -13.58 -8.29
CA PRO A 236 -4.62 -12.33 -8.55
C PRO A 236 -6.12 -12.41 -8.30
N THR A 237 -6.74 -13.57 -8.59
CA THR A 237 -8.18 -13.77 -8.39
C THR A 237 -8.53 -13.83 -6.90
N ASP A 238 -7.80 -14.63 -6.12
CA ASP A 238 -8.03 -14.73 -4.67
C ASP A 238 -7.77 -13.39 -3.97
N ARG A 239 -6.69 -12.69 -4.38
CA ARG A 239 -6.34 -11.37 -3.85
C ARG A 239 -7.42 -10.35 -4.16
N TRP A 240 -7.90 -10.26 -5.40
CA TRP A 240 -8.93 -9.29 -5.76
C TRP A 240 -10.26 -9.56 -5.05
N GLN A 241 -10.66 -10.83 -4.90
CA GLN A 241 -11.85 -11.18 -4.12
C GLN A 241 -11.75 -10.70 -2.67
N TRP A 242 -10.60 -10.92 -2.03
CA TRP A 242 -10.34 -10.41 -0.67
C TRP A 242 -10.34 -8.89 -0.61
N VAL A 243 -9.70 -8.21 -1.58
CA VAL A 243 -9.69 -6.74 -1.65
C VAL A 243 -11.11 -6.18 -1.78
N GLU A 244 -11.90 -6.71 -2.69
CA GLU A 244 -13.25 -6.25 -2.99
C GLU A 244 -14.24 -6.52 -1.85
N GLN A 245 -14.16 -7.69 -1.22
CA GLN A 245 -15.16 -8.15 -0.26
C GLN A 245 -14.77 -7.88 1.20
N CYS A 246 -13.49 -7.59 1.47
CA CYS A 246 -12.99 -7.39 2.83
C CYS A 246 -12.27 -6.04 2.97
N VAL A 247 -11.21 -5.79 2.20
CA VAL A 247 -10.39 -4.57 2.37
C VAL A 247 -11.18 -3.29 2.11
N ILE A 248 -11.84 -3.18 0.95
CA ILE A 248 -12.61 -1.98 0.57
C ILE A 248 -13.77 -1.72 1.55
N PRO A 249 -14.59 -2.72 1.94
CA PRO A 249 -15.63 -2.53 2.96
C PRO A 249 -15.10 -2.08 4.33
N SER A 250 -14.01 -2.70 4.81
CA SER A 250 -13.38 -2.31 6.08
C SER A 250 -12.83 -0.89 6.03
N TRP A 251 -12.23 -0.50 4.91
CA TRP A 251 -11.76 0.87 4.71
C TRP A 251 -12.91 1.87 4.61
N LYS A 252 -13.99 1.56 3.87
CA LYS A 252 -15.20 2.39 3.83
C LYS A 252 -15.79 2.61 5.21
N ALA A 253 -15.80 1.58 6.06
CA ALA A 253 -16.28 1.69 7.43
C ALA A 253 -15.40 2.62 8.28
N ALA A 254 -14.09 2.51 8.12
CA ALA A 254 -13.07 3.35 8.77
C ALA A 254 -13.13 4.81 8.30
N ASP A 255 -13.08 5.05 7.00
CA ASP A 255 -13.12 6.36 6.34
C ASP A 255 -14.35 7.19 6.74
N ARG A 256 -15.53 6.56 6.88
CA ARG A 256 -16.75 7.22 7.36
C ARG A 256 -16.62 7.79 8.77
N GLN A 257 -15.69 7.29 9.58
CA GLN A 257 -15.45 7.77 10.95
C GLN A 257 -14.35 8.85 11.01
N MET A 258 -13.64 9.16 9.93
CA MET A 258 -12.52 10.13 9.94
C MET A 258 -12.89 11.56 10.36
N GLY A 259 -14.15 11.96 10.16
CA GLY A 259 -14.67 13.24 10.65
C GLY A 259 -15.00 13.27 12.16
N ARG A 260 -14.93 12.12 12.84
CA ARG A 260 -15.26 11.92 14.26
C ARG A 260 -13.97 11.60 15.04
N GLU A 261 -14.02 11.55 16.37
CA GLU A 261 -12.89 11.18 17.25
C GLU A 261 -12.48 9.69 17.10
N TRP A 262 -12.09 9.30 15.89
CA TRP A 262 -11.71 7.95 15.54
C TRP A 262 -10.21 7.76 15.73
N SER A 263 -9.80 6.71 16.45
CA SER A 263 -8.39 6.40 16.72
C SER A 263 -7.57 6.17 15.45
N GLY A 264 -8.17 5.69 14.36
CA GLY A 264 -7.50 5.54 13.06
C GLY A 264 -7.00 6.86 12.48
N LYS A 265 -7.66 7.99 12.78
CA LYS A 265 -7.16 9.32 12.40
C LYS A 265 -5.85 9.66 13.11
N SER A 266 -5.75 9.36 14.40
CA SER A 266 -4.52 9.55 15.17
C SER A 266 -3.39 8.71 14.60
N GLU A 267 -3.67 7.45 14.24
CA GLU A 267 -2.68 6.58 13.61
C GLU A 267 -2.23 7.10 12.24
N MET A 268 -3.17 7.55 11.40
CA MET A 268 -2.85 8.21 10.12
C MET A 268 -1.99 9.46 10.31
N GLN A 269 -2.29 10.27 11.33
CA GLN A 269 -1.49 11.45 11.68
C GLN A 269 -0.07 11.07 12.13
N LYS A 270 0.09 10.02 12.95
CA LYS A 270 1.43 9.52 13.32
C LYS A 270 2.22 9.07 12.10
N MET A 271 1.57 8.35 11.17
CA MET A 271 2.20 7.94 9.90
C MET A 271 2.69 9.15 9.10
N ALA A 272 1.86 10.19 8.94
CA ALA A 272 2.23 11.41 8.21
C ALA A 272 3.34 12.24 8.90
N ASN A 273 3.33 12.30 10.24
CA ASN A 273 4.25 13.15 11.01
C ASN A 273 5.71 12.67 11.04
N VAL A 274 6.04 11.51 10.46
CA VAL A 274 7.43 11.03 10.31
C VAL A 274 8.29 12.05 9.55
N GLN A 275 7.70 12.86 8.66
CA GLN A 275 8.39 13.95 7.95
C GLN A 275 9.04 14.98 8.89
N GLN A 276 8.48 15.25 10.06
CA GLN A 276 8.99 16.27 10.99
C GLN A 276 10.10 15.75 11.91
N ALA A 277 10.22 14.43 12.08
CA ALA A 277 11.21 13.82 12.97
C ALA A 277 12.55 13.48 12.28
N MET A 278 12.60 13.58 10.95
CA MET A 278 13.78 13.25 10.14
C MET A 278 14.43 14.47 9.46
N ALA A 279 13.88 15.68 9.67
CA ALA A 279 14.43 16.96 9.24
C ALA A 279 15.23 17.62 10.37
#